data_AF-A0A1H9HRZ0-F1
#
_entry.id   AF-A0A1H9HRZ0-F1
#
_cell.length_a   1.000
_cell.length_b   1.000
_cell.length_c   1.000
_cell.angle_alpha   90.00
_cell.angle_beta   90.00
_cell.angle_gamma   90.00
#
_symmetry.space_group_name_H-M   'P 1'
#
loop_
_entity.id
_entity.type
_entity.pdbx_description
1 polymer ?
#
loop_
_entity_poly.entity_id
_entity_poly.type
_entity_poly.pdbx_seq_one_letter_code
_entity_poly.pdbx_strand_id
1 'polypeptide(L)'
;YTFTTEEEPRITLIWTPDSSGVNVPANTGNPNPVRMPSPVVVDPLPEDSSIDATTTPAPEEKNFADYILILPLSDIPPIYIYLSKPAVEFLEVERYSDFVRRSRQGKYEADHIPSRAAVEAYLLKLDPTLKGAQLRKYSDEVAAIIVPKEVHQKISETYGKRNAVRIELDSRNLRAAADSNIDAIKPALKECGATEEQIEAARVKIHKFNSDMGLY
;
A
#
# COMPACT_ATOMS: atom_id res chain seq x y z
N TYR A 1 7.98 23.07 17.44
CA TYR A 1 8.63 21.73 17.45
C TYR A 1 8.40 21.07 16.13
N THR A 2 9.40 20.39 15.60
CA THR A 2 9.31 19.71 14.31
C THR A 2 9.75 18.26 14.48
N PHE A 3 8.98 17.35 13.93
CA PHE A 3 9.28 15.93 13.86
C PHE A 3 9.14 15.47 12.41
N THR A 4 10.07 14.67 11.92
CA THR A 4 9.98 14.09 10.58
C THR A 4 10.03 12.59 10.71
N THR A 5 9.09 11.90 10.08
CA THR A 5 9.00 10.44 10.09
C THR A 5 10.19 9.78 9.38
N GLU A 6 10.46 8.53 9.72
CA GLU A 6 11.49 7.72 9.05
C GLU A 6 10.97 7.02 7.78
N GLU A 7 9.65 6.86 7.62
CA GLU A 7 9.07 6.24 6.42
C GLU A 7 9.16 7.14 5.18
N GLU A 8 9.12 6.50 4.01
CA GLU A 8 8.95 7.18 2.72
C GLU A 8 7.49 7.05 2.21
N PRO A 9 6.87 8.15 1.75
CA PRO A 9 7.38 9.53 1.77
C PRO A 9 7.41 10.09 3.20
N ARG A 10 8.45 10.88 3.50
CA ARG A 10 8.61 11.50 4.83
C ARG A 10 7.53 12.53 5.11
N ILE A 11 6.90 12.41 6.27
CA ILE A 11 5.91 13.35 6.78
C ILE A 11 6.59 14.23 7.83
N THR A 12 6.56 15.55 7.63
CA THR A 12 7.04 16.52 8.62
C THR A 12 5.86 17.07 9.41
N LEU A 13 5.81 16.76 10.70
CA LEU A 13 4.87 17.35 11.64
C LEU A 13 5.49 18.62 12.25
N ILE A 14 4.79 19.74 12.12
CA ILE A 14 5.15 21.00 12.75
C ILE A 14 4.11 21.28 13.84
N TRP A 15 4.58 21.29 15.09
CA TRP A 15 3.77 21.62 16.26
C TRP A 15 4.17 23.00 16.80
N THR A 16 3.24 23.95 16.74
CA THR A 16 3.40 25.27 17.36
C THR A 16 2.50 25.32 18.59
N PRO A 17 3.05 25.29 19.81
CA PRO A 17 2.23 25.42 21.01
C PRO A 17 1.65 26.84 21.06
N ASP A 18 0.32 26.95 21.09
CA ASP A 18 -0.36 28.20 21.42
C ASP A 18 -0.90 28.09 22.86
N SER A 19 -0.48 29.02 23.72
CA SER A 19 -0.81 29.05 25.14
C SER A 19 -1.94 30.04 25.41
N SER A 20 -3.04 29.99 24.66
CA SER A 20 -4.25 30.74 25.00
C SER A 20 -5.21 29.81 25.71
N GLY A 21 -5.50 30.11 26.98
CA GLY A 21 -6.39 29.34 27.84
C GLY A 21 -7.60 28.78 27.09
N VAL A 22 -7.83 27.49 27.30
CA VAL A 22 -8.76 26.66 26.54
C VAL A 22 -10.16 27.27 26.55
N ASN A 23 -10.53 27.88 25.42
CA ASN A 23 -11.90 28.03 24.99
C ASN A 23 -11.98 27.30 23.66
N VAL A 24 -12.33 26.02 23.71
CA VAL A 24 -12.49 25.20 22.50
C VAL A 24 -13.76 25.68 21.80
N PRO A 25 -13.68 26.35 20.65
CA PRO A 25 -14.87 26.58 19.85
C PRO A 25 -15.35 25.20 19.36
N ALA A 26 -16.66 24.98 19.24
CA ALA A 26 -17.22 23.73 18.70
C ALA A 26 -16.70 23.38 17.28
N ASN A 27 -15.99 24.31 16.62
CA ASN A 27 -15.35 24.16 15.34
C ASN A 27 -14.07 25.00 15.28
N THR A 28 -12.90 24.36 15.20
CA THR A 28 -11.58 24.99 14.98
C THR A 28 -11.11 24.92 13.52
N GLY A 29 -11.97 24.44 12.62
CA GLY A 29 -11.73 24.48 11.19
C GLY A 29 -11.63 25.91 10.68
N ASN A 30 -10.59 26.20 9.89
CA ASN A 30 -10.40 27.48 9.23
C ASN A 30 -11.70 27.91 8.48
N PRO A 31 -12.36 29.02 8.84
CA PRO A 31 -13.60 29.46 8.19
C PRO A 31 -13.35 29.99 6.77
N ASN A 32 -12.08 30.22 6.40
CA ASN A 32 -11.67 30.49 5.03
C ASN A 32 -11.13 29.21 4.40
N PRO A 33 -11.67 28.76 3.25
CA PRO A 33 -11.24 27.51 2.65
C PRO A 33 -9.81 27.63 2.12
N VAL A 34 -8.85 26.99 2.80
CA VAL A 34 -7.58 26.62 2.16
C VAL A 34 -7.79 25.26 1.52
N ARG A 35 -7.78 25.24 0.19
CA ARG A 35 -8.03 24.04 -0.61
C ARG A 35 -6.76 23.17 -0.63
N MET A 36 -6.58 22.37 0.42
CA MET A 36 -5.58 21.30 0.51
C MET A 36 -6.28 19.94 0.38
N PRO A 37 -5.68 18.93 -0.29
CA PRO A 37 -6.27 17.61 -0.40
C PRO A 37 -6.17 16.85 0.94
N SER A 38 -7.34 16.50 1.47
CA SER A 38 -7.65 15.64 2.63
C SER A 38 -7.09 16.03 4.02
N PRO A 39 -7.96 16.44 4.97
CA PRO A 39 -7.55 16.71 6.34
C PRO A 39 -7.45 15.41 7.16
N VAL A 40 -6.35 15.27 7.91
CA VAL A 40 -6.24 14.34 9.04
C VAL A 40 -6.99 14.96 10.21
N VAL A 41 -8.04 14.28 10.67
CA VAL A 41 -8.75 14.64 11.90
C VAL A 41 -7.93 14.13 13.09
N VAL A 42 -7.60 15.00 14.03
CA VAL A 42 -6.95 14.66 15.29
C VAL A 42 -7.88 15.06 16.42
N ASP A 43 -8.37 14.09 17.18
CA ASP A 43 -9.07 14.34 18.44
C ASP A 43 -8.05 14.37 19.59
N PRO A 44 -8.04 15.41 20.43
CA PRO A 44 -7.26 15.40 21.66
C PRO A 44 -7.90 14.45 22.69
N LEU A 45 -7.06 13.74 23.45
CA LEU A 45 -7.49 12.89 24.55
C LEU A 45 -8.07 13.74 25.70
N PRO A 46 -9.20 13.33 26.32
CA PRO A 46 -9.79 14.05 27.44
C PRO A 46 -8.94 13.94 28.72
N GLU A 47 -9.02 14.96 29.58
CA GLU A 47 -8.30 15.05 30.86
C GLU A 47 -8.85 14.13 31.96
N ASP A 48 -9.94 13.41 31.69
CA ASP A 48 -10.59 12.56 32.69
C ASP A 48 -9.99 11.15 32.71
N SER A 49 -9.61 10.70 33.91
CA SER A 49 -8.99 9.38 34.14
C SER A 49 -9.96 8.19 34.03
N SER A 50 -11.21 8.45 33.65
CA SER A 50 -12.11 7.38 33.19
C SER A 50 -11.70 6.97 31.78
N ILE A 51 -11.20 5.75 31.65
CA ILE A 51 -10.87 5.12 30.38
C ILE A 51 -12.16 4.98 29.57
N ASP A 52 -12.54 6.03 28.83
CA ASP A 52 -13.48 5.88 27.72
C ASP A 52 -12.70 5.18 26.61
N ALA A 53 -12.75 3.85 26.63
CA ALA A 53 -12.30 3.02 25.55
C ALA A 53 -13.12 3.40 24.31
N THR A 54 -12.48 4.06 23.34
CA THR A 54 -13.03 4.15 21.98
C THR A 54 -13.39 2.73 21.55
N THR A 55 -14.68 2.52 21.29
CA THR A 55 -15.26 1.20 21.13
C THR A 55 -14.56 0.41 20.04
N THR A 56 -14.15 -0.81 20.41
CA THR A 56 -13.62 -1.82 19.50
C THR A 56 -14.62 -2.21 18.40
N PRO A 57 -14.12 -2.67 17.24
CA PRO A 57 -12.74 -3.06 17.01
C PRO A 57 -11.87 -1.84 16.73
N ALA A 58 -10.73 -1.78 17.42
CA ALA A 58 -9.59 -1.05 16.89
C ALA A 58 -9.44 -1.49 15.42
N PRO A 59 -9.32 -0.55 14.46
CA PRO A 59 -8.96 -0.90 13.10
C PRO A 59 -7.75 -1.84 13.20
N GLU A 60 -7.79 -3.00 12.52
CA GLU A 60 -6.72 -3.99 12.61
C GLU A 60 -5.35 -3.28 12.59
N GLU A 61 -4.50 -3.54 13.59
CA GLU A 61 -3.21 -2.87 13.88
C GLU A 61 -2.18 -2.89 12.73
N LYS A 62 -2.55 -3.28 11.52
CA LYS A 62 -1.60 -3.69 10.49
C LYS A 62 -1.21 -2.59 9.51
N ASN A 63 -1.80 -1.38 9.59
CA ASN A 63 -1.70 -0.40 8.49
C ASN A 63 -1.15 0.99 8.87
N PHE A 64 -0.59 1.20 10.06
CA PHE A 64 -0.07 2.51 10.47
C PHE A 64 1.40 2.46 10.94
N ALA A 65 2.08 3.60 10.80
CA ALA A 65 3.34 3.92 11.46
C ALA A 65 3.02 4.72 12.72
N ASP A 66 3.51 4.29 13.87
CA ASP A 66 3.23 4.93 15.15
C ASP A 66 4.48 5.49 15.82
N TYR A 67 4.30 6.60 16.53
CA TYR A 67 5.35 7.30 17.23
C TYR A 67 4.85 7.83 18.55
N ILE A 68 5.75 7.91 19.53
CA ILE A 68 5.54 8.66 20.77
C ILE A 68 6.44 9.89 20.69
N LEU A 69 5.82 11.07 20.62
CA LEU A 69 6.53 12.35 20.62
C LEU A 69 6.73 12.80 22.07
N ILE A 70 8.00 12.84 22.50
CA ILE A 70 8.39 13.40 23.79
C ILE A 70 8.92 14.81 23.53
N LEU A 71 8.17 15.82 23.97
CA LEU A 71 8.57 17.22 23.81
C LEU A 71 9.45 17.64 25.00
N PRO A 72 10.50 18.47 24.79
CA PRO A 72 11.32 19.00 25.88
C PRO A 72 10.61 20.17 26.59
N LEU A 73 9.33 19.99 26.93
CA LEU A 73 8.49 20.91 27.67
C LEU A 73 7.91 20.16 28.86
N SER A 74 8.12 20.69 30.07
CA SER A 74 7.76 20.00 31.31
C SER A 74 6.25 19.82 31.50
N ASP A 75 5.43 20.64 30.82
CA ASP A 75 3.97 20.67 30.99
C ASP A 75 3.20 20.00 29.84
N ILE A 76 3.89 19.35 28.88
CA ILE A 76 3.24 18.61 27.80
C ILE A 76 3.54 17.11 27.96
N PRO A 77 2.53 16.27 28.20
CA PRO A 77 2.73 14.83 28.28
C PRO A 77 3.16 14.25 26.92
N PRO A 78 3.79 13.06 26.88
CA PRO A 78 4.10 12.38 25.63
C PRO A 78 2.85 12.20 24.75
N ILE A 79 2.98 12.51 23.46
CA ILE A 79 1.87 12.45 22.49
C ILE A 79 2.03 11.19 21.65
N TYR A 80 1.05 10.29 21.68
CA TYR A 80 0.98 9.16 20.76
C TYR A 80 0.39 9.61 19.43
N ILE A 81 1.08 9.33 18.33
CA ILE A 81 0.61 9.59 16.97
C ILE A 81 0.68 8.31 16.15
N TYR A 82 -0.28 8.15 15.24
CA TYR A 82 -0.26 7.09 14.24
C TYR A 82 -0.59 7.69 12.86
N LEU A 83 0.14 7.23 11.84
CA LEU A 83 0.07 7.73 10.48
C LEU A 83 -0.21 6.56 9.54
N SER A 84 -1.27 6.67 8.75
CA SER A 84 -1.59 5.67 7.73
C SER A 84 -0.81 5.96 6.45
N LYS A 85 -0.32 4.92 5.76
CA LYS A 85 0.16 5.08 4.38
C LYS A 85 -1.00 5.52 3.48
N PRO A 86 -0.74 6.31 2.41
CA PRO A 86 -1.78 6.66 1.45
C PRO A 86 -2.45 5.40 0.90
N ALA A 87 -3.76 5.48 0.67
CA ALA A 87 -4.48 4.40 0.02
C ALA A 87 -3.91 4.13 -1.37
N VAL A 88 -4.16 2.94 -1.91
CA VAL A 88 -3.73 2.62 -3.27
C VAL A 88 -4.65 3.23 -4.31
N GLU A 89 -4.08 3.48 -5.49
CA GLU A 89 -4.78 4.03 -6.65
C GLU A 89 -4.96 2.98 -7.75
N PHE A 90 -5.99 3.14 -8.57
CA PHE A 90 -6.25 2.23 -9.69
C PHE A 90 -5.09 2.28 -10.71
N LEU A 91 -4.64 1.10 -11.17
CA LEU A 91 -3.48 0.90 -12.06
C LEU A 91 -2.14 1.34 -11.47
N GLU A 92 -2.08 1.63 -10.17
CA GLU A 92 -0.82 1.85 -9.50
C GLU A 92 0.04 0.59 -9.59
N VAL A 93 1.31 0.76 -9.94
CA VAL A 93 2.29 -0.33 -10.04
C VAL A 93 3.47 -0.02 -9.13
N GLU A 94 3.77 -0.92 -8.22
CA GLU A 94 4.94 -0.90 -7.33
C GLU A 94 5.37 -2.35 -7.06
N ARG A 95 6.39 -2.57 -6.22
CA ARG A 95 6.64 -3.91 -5.69
C ARG A 95 5.48 -4.31 -4.79
N TYR A 96 5.17 -5.61 -4.72
CA TYR A 96 4.09 -6.06 -3.84
C TYR A 96 4.32 -5.66 -2.37
N SER A 97 5.57 -5.73 -1.91
CA SER A 97 6.00 -5.30 -0.57
C SER A 97 5.73 -3.82 -0.29
N ASP A 98 5.81 -2.94 -1.29
CA ASP A 98 5.53 -1.49 -1.14
C ASP A 98 4.05 -1.20 -0.86
N PHE A 99 3.17 -2.09 -1.31
CA PHE A 99 1.74 -1.98 -1.01
C PHE A 99 1.32 -2.55 0.35
N VAL A 100 2.22 -3.25 1.05
CA VAL A 100 1.93 -3.74 2.40
C VAL A 100 1.66 -2.52 3.28
N ARG A 101 0.61 -2.64 4.10
CA ARG A 101 0.07 -1.59 4.99
C ARG A 101 -0.70 -0.45 4.30
N ARG A 102 -0.89 -0.49 2.98
CA ARG A 102 -1.71 0.51 2.27
C ARG A 102 -3.17 0.07 2.18
N SER A 103 -4.09 0.97 2.51
CA SER A 103 -5.52 0.69 2.41
C SER A 103 -5.91 0.40 0.96
N ARG A 104 -6.65 -0.71 0.78
CA ARG A 104 -7.25 -1.09 -0.52
C ARG A 104 -8.66 -0.55 -0.70
N GLN A 105 -9.13 0.25 0.25
CA GLN A 105 -10.45 0.90 0.24
C GLN A 105 -11.63 -0.09 0.12
N GLY A 106 -11.40 -1.39 0.36
CA GLY A 106 -12.37 -2.45 0.12
C GLY A 106 -12.66 -2.75 -1.37
N LYS A 107 -12.07 -2.00 -2.31
CA LYS A 107 -12.36 -2.02 -3.75
C LYS A 107 -11.29 -2.67 -4.60
N TYR A 108 -10.04 -2.63 -4.14
CA TYR A 108 -8.88 -3.04 -4.93
C TYR A 108 -8.16 -4.25 -4.32
N GLU A 109 -7.37 -4.92 -5.16
CA GLU A 109 -6.39 -5.93 -4.79
C GLU A 109 -5.09 -5.69 -5.57
N ALA A 110 -3.97 -6.15 -5.02
CA ALA A 110 -2.69 -6.15 -5.73
C ALA A 110 -2.49 -7.50 -6.41
N ASP A 111 -2.32 -7.45 -7.71
CA ASP A 111 -2.09 -8.61 -8.56
C ASP A 111 -0.61 -8.66 -8.97
N HIS A 112 0.06 -9.80 -8.73
CA HIS A 112 1.47 -9.97 -9.10
C HIS A 112 1.58 -10.23 -10.59
N ILE A 113 2.43 -9.47 -11.28
CA ILE A 113 2.65 -9.60 -12.72
C ILE A 113 4.17 -9.69 -13.01
N PRO A 114 4.67 -10.86 -13.46
CA PRO A 114 3.94 -12.10 -13.72
C PRO A 114 3.45 -12.75 -12.42
N SER A 115 2.59 -13.76 -12.54
CA SER A 115 2.04 -14.45 -11.37
C SER A 115 3.13 -14.88 -10.37
N ARG A 116 2.83 -14.69 -9.07
CA ARG A 116 3.73 -15.08 -7.97
C ARG A 116 4.22 -16.52 -8.10
N ALA A 117 3.33 -17.45 -8.44
CA ALA A 117 3.66 -18.86 -8.55
C ALA A 117 4.66 -19.17 -9.68
N ALA A 118 4.58 -18.47 -10.81
CA ALA A 118 5.57 -18.59 -11.89
C ALA A 118 6.94 -18.08 -11.46
N VAL A 119 6.99 -16.97 -10.72
CA VAL A 119 8.25 -16.45 -10.16
C VAL A 119 8.83 -17.41 -9.13
N GLU A 120 8.02 -17.94 -8.22
CA GLU A 120 8.49 -18.92 -7.23
C GLU A 120 9.05 -20.19 -7.91
N ALA A 121 8.40 -20.68 -8.97
CA ALA A 121 8.91 -21.80 -9.76
C ALA A 121 10.22 -21.47 -10.50
N TYR A 122 10.38 -20.24 -11.00
CA TYR A 122 11.63 -19.78 -11.61
C TYR A 122 12.77 -19.72 -10.58
N LEU A 123 12.52 -19.12 -9.42
CA LEU A 123 13.51 -18.99 -8.35
C LEU A 123 14.00 -20.35 -7.84
N LEU A 124 13.09 -21.32 -7.69
CA LEU A 124 13.45 -22.68 -7.27
C LEU A 124 14.27 -23.44 -8.32
N LYS A 125 14.20 -23.07 -9.60
CA LYS A 125 15.08 -23.63 -10.65
C LYS A 125 16.48 -23.05 -10.59
N LEU A 126 16.61 -21.78 -10.23
CA LEU A 126 17.91 -21.12 -10.03
C LEU A 126 18.61 -21.61 -8.77
N ASP A 127 17.86 -21.69 -7.67
CA ASP A 127 18.35 -22.16 -6.38
C ASP A 127 17.30 -23.07 -5.70
N PRO A 128 17.45 -24.40 -5.84
CA PRO A 128 16.57 -25.37 -5.20
C PRO A 128 16.63 -25.36 -3.67
N THR A 129 17.59 -24.65 -3.05
CA THR A 129 17.75 -24.59 -1.59
C THR A 129 16.89 -23.52 -0.93
N LEU A 130 16.27 -22.64 -1.70
CA LEU A 130 15.37 -21.59 -1.20
C LEU A 130 14.23 -22.19 -0.37
N LYS A 131 14.06 -21.67 0.84
CA LYS A 131 13.02 -22.11 1.80
C LYS A 131 11.86 -21.13 1.83
N GLY A 132 10.69 -21.60 2.24
CA GLY A 132 9.41 -20.86 2.12
C GLY A 132 9.44 -19.38 2.53
N ALA A 133 10.08 -19.02 3.64
CA ALA A 133 10.17 -17.61 4.07
C ALA A 133 11.04 -16.76 3.14
N GLN A 134 12.16 -17.30 2.67
CA GLN A 134 13.08 -16.61 1.77
C GLN A 134 12.49 -16.53 0.36
N LEU A 135 11.89 -17.61 -0.12
CA LEU A 135 11.16 -17.65 -1.39
C LEU A 135 10.04 -16.60 -1.40
N ARG A 136 9.28 -16.51 -0.30
CA ARG A 136 8.23 -15.52 -0.12
C ARG A 136 8.76 -14.09 -0.14
N LYS A 137 9.89 -13.83 0.54
CA LYS A 137 10.52 -12.52 0.53
C LYS A 137 10.90 -12.08 -0.89
N TYR A 138 11.47 -12.97 -1.69
CA TYR A 138 11.81 -12.63 -3.08
C TYR A 138 10.56 -12.45 -3.95
N SER A 139 9.53 -13.28 -3.77
CA SER A 139 8.31 -13.15 -4.55
C SER A 139 7.42 -11.98 -4.12
N ASP A 140 7.58 -11.44 -2.91
CA ASP A 140 6.97 -10.19 -2.45
C ASP A 140 7.62 -8.93 -3.08
N GLU A 141 8.82 -9.05 -3.66
CA GLU A 141 9.48 -7.92 -4.33
C GLU A 141 9.02 -7.76 -5.79
N VAL A 142 8.37 -8.77 -6.37
CA VAL A 142 7.87 -8.76 -7.76
C VAL A 142 6.89 -7.60 -7.96
N ALA A 143 6.89 -7.04 -9.17
CA ALA A 143 5.94 -6.01 -9.55
C ALA A 143 4.49 -6.49 -9.33
N ALA A 144 3.68 -5.63 -8.73
CA ALA A 144 2.25 -5.83 -8.63
C ALA A 144 1.49 -4.61 -9.15
N ILE A 145 0.30 -4.84 -9.70
CA ILE A 145 -0.61 -3.81 -10.19
C ILE A 145 -1.88 -3.79 -9.36
N ILE A 146 -2.40 -2.59 -9.11
CA ILE A 146 -3.64 -2.40 -8.38
C ILE A 146 -4.83 -2.45 -9.32
N VAL A 147 -5.68 -3.45 -9.10
CA VAL A 147 -6.84 -3.74 -9.95
C VAL A 147 -8.10 -3.88 -9.08
N PRO A 148 -9.30 -3.66 -9.64
CA PRO A 148 -10.55 -3.93 -8.92
C PRO A 148 -10.62 -5.39 -8.48
N LYS A 149 -11.22 -5.63 -7.31
CA LYS A 149 -11.40 -6.99 -6.76
C LYS A 149 -12.06 -7.93 -7.75
N GLU A 150 -13.09 -7.44 -8.44
CA GLU A 150 -13.83 -8.24 -9.40
C GLU A 150 -12.95 -8.68 -10.58
N VAL A 151 -12.05 -7.81 -11.05
CA VAL A 151 -11.10 -8.13 -12.13
C VAL A 151 -10.10 -9.17 -11.65
N HIS A 152 -9.46 -8.97 -10.49
CA HIS A 152 -8.50 -9.94 -9.96
C HIS A 152 -9.17 -11.29 -9.68
N GLN A 153 -10.28 -11.28 -8.96
CA GLN A 153 -10.93 -12.49 -8.49
C GLN A 153 -11.64 -13.26 -9.60
N LYS A 154 -12.15 -12.64 -10.66
CA LYS A 154 -12.93 -13.35 -11.70
C LYS A 154 -12.20 -13.53 -13.03
N ILE A 155 -11.26 -12.64 -13.36
CA ILE A 155 -10.69 -12.56 -14.71
C ILE A 155 -9.20 -12.86 -14.69
N SER A 156 -8.47 -12.34 -13.70
CA SER A 156 -7.03 -12.58 -13.64
C SER A 156 -6.69 -14.05 -13.49
N GLU A 157 -5.77 -14.50 -14.35
CA GLU A 157 -5.24 -15.86 -14.37
C GLU A 157 -4.32 -16.13 -13.17
N THR A 158 -3.80 -15.08 -12.54
CA THR A 158 -2.91 -15.14 -11.38
C THR A 158 -3.66 -15.49 -10.09
N TYR A 159 -5.00 -15.30 -10.08
CA TYR A 159 -5.83 -15.54 -8.91
C TYR A 159 -6.19 -17.03 -8.76
N GLY A 160 -6.18 -17.50 -7.51
CA GLY A 160 -6.81 -18.77 -7.13
C GLY A 160 -6.22 -20.02 -7.81
N LYS A 161 -4.94 -19.99 -8.19
CA LYS A 161 -4.24 -21.09 -8.90
C LYS A 161 -4.81 -21.42 -10.29
N ARG A 162 -5.55 -20.51 -10.94
CA ARG A 162 -6.08 -20.75 -12.30
C ARG A 162 -4.99 -21.02 -13.32
N ASN A 163 -3.82 -20.44 -13.12
CA ASN A 163 -2.64 -20.68 -13.94
C ASN A 163 -1.88 -21.98 -13.61
N ALA A 164 -2.40 -22.90 -12.79
CA ALA A 164 -1.67 -24.09 -12.31
C ALA A 164 -0.98 -24.90 -13.43
N VAL A 165 -1.67 -25.07 -14.56
CA VAL A 165 -1.14 -25.81 -15.73
C VAL A 165 -0.09 -25.02 -16.51
N ARG A 166 -0.06 -23.69 -16.35
CA ARG A 166 0.84 -22.76 -17.06
C ARG A 166 2.07 -22.39 -16.25
N ILE A 167 2.08 -22.54 -14.91
CA ILE A 167 3.18 -22.13 -14.01
C ILE A 167 4.56 -22.60 -14.54
N GLU A 168 4.67 -23.87 -14.93
CA GLU A 168 5.94 -24.43 -15.40
C GLU A 168 6.40 -23.80 -16.71
N LEU A 169 5.48 -23.50 -17.63
CA LEU A 169 5.76 -22.81 -18.89
C LEU A 169 6.11 -21.33 -18.64
N ASP A 170 5.27 -20.63 -17.88
CA ASP A 170 5.40 -19.21 -17.56
C ASP A 170 6.72 -18.93 -16.83
N SER A 171 7.16 -19.83 -15.93
CA SER A 171 8.44 -19.72 -15.22
C SER A 171 9.67 -19.78 -16.12
N ARG A 172 9.56 -20.28 -17.37
CA ARG A 172 10.67 -20.33 -18.33
C ARG A 172 10.84 -19.00 -19.08
N ASN A 173 9.81 -18.16 -19.09
CA ASN A 173 9.84 -16.84 -19.71
C ASN A 173 8.91 -15.89 -18.96
N LEU A 174 9.41 -15.38 -17.83
CA LEU A 174 8.68 -14.47 -16.96
C LEU A 174 8.26 -13.17 -17.66
N ARG A 175 9.03 -12.70 -18.66
CA ARG A 175 8.69 -11.51 -19.43
C ARG A 175 7.44 -11.74 -20.28
N ALA A 176 7.39 -12.84 -21.03
CA ALA A 176 6.22 -13.20 -21.83
C ALA A 176 5.01 -13.55 -20.94
N ALA A 177 5.24 -14.13 -19.76
CA ALA A 177 4.18 -14.38 -18.78
C ALA A 177 3.56 -13.07 -18.27
N ALA A 178 4.38 -12.06 -17.98
CA ALA A 178 3.91 -10.74 -17.56
C ALA A 178 3.03 -10.10 -18.64
N ASP A 179 3.48 -10.15 -19.89
CA ASP A 179 2.72 -9.63 -21.03
C ASP A 179 1.35 -10.33 -21.17
N SER A 180 1.36 -11.66 -21.14
CA SER A 180 0.15 -12.47 -21.21
C SER A 180 -0.82 -12.18 -20.06
N ASN A 181 -0.32 -11.98 -18.84
CA ASN A 181 -1.19 -11.70 -17.69
C ASN A 181 -1.84 -10.32 -17.80
N ILE A 182 -1.13 -9.29 -18.28
CA ILE A 182 -1.73 -7.98 -18.55
C ILE A 182 -2.76 -8.05 -19.68
N ASP A 183 -2.44 -8.74 -20.78
CA ASP A 183 -3.35 -8.88 -21.91
C ASP A 183 -4.67 -9.56 -21.51
N ALA A 184 -4.61 -10.54 -20.61
CA ALA A 184 -5.79 -11.24 -20.11
C ALA A 184 -6.76 -10.31 -19.34
N ILE A 185 -6.24 -9.38 -18.54
CA ILE A 185 -7.08 -8.47 -17.72
C ILE A 185 -7.40 -7.14 -18.43
N LYS A 186 -6.66 -6.79 -19.48
CA LYS A 186 -6.77 -5.51 -20.21
C LYS A 186 -8.18 -5.13 -20.65
N PRO A 187 -9.00 -6.02 -21.25
CA PRO A 187 -10.38 -5.68 -21.62
C PRO A 187 -11.22 -5.23 -20.40
N ALA A 188 -11.10 -5.94 -19.29
CA ALA A 188 -11.85 -5.64 -18.07
C ALA A 188 -11.38 -4.35 -17.38
N LEU A 189 -10.07 -4.06 -17.45
CA LEU A 189 -9.54 -2.79 -16.96
C LEU A 189 -10.13 -1.60 -17.75
N LYS A 190 -10.32 -1.74 -19.07
CA LYS A 190 -10.98 -0.72 -19.90
C LYS A 190 -12.44 -0.52 -19.53
N GLU A 191 -13.18 -1.60 -19.25
CA GLU A 191 -14.55 -1.52 -18.72
C GLU A 191 -14.61 -0.79 -17.37
N CYS A 192 -13.54 -0.88 -16.58
CA CYS A 192 -13.37 -0.15 -15.32
C CYS A 192 -12.89 1.30 -15.51
N GLY A 193 -12.79 1.79 -16.74
CA GLY A 193 -12.43 3.19 -17.06
C GLY A 193 -10.96 3.44 -17.38
N ALA A 194 -10.13 2.40 -17.50
CA ALA A 194 -8.74 2.56 -17.94
C ALA A 194 -8.64 2.90 -19.43
N THR A 195 -7.75 3.83 -19.76
CA THR A 195 -7.32 4.06 -21.15
C THR A 195 -6.27 3.04 -21.58
N GLU A 196 -6.10 2.88 -22.90
CA GLU A 196 -5.03 2.05 -23.45
C GLU A 196 -3.66 2.54 -22.97
N GLU A 197 -3.46 3.86 -23.00
CA GLU A 197 -2.22 4.52 -22.63
C GLU A 197 -1.86 4.28 -21.16
N GLN A 198 -2.84 4.30 -20.25
CA GLN A 198 -2.62 4.00 -18.84
C GLN A 198 -2.23 2.53 -18.61
N ILE A 199 -2.86 1.59 -19.32
CA ILE A 199 -2.55 0.16 -19.20
C ILE A 199 -1.14 -0.11 -19.73
N GLU A 200 -0.77 0.48 -20.87
CA GLU A 200 0.57 0.30 -21.43
C GLU A 200 1.65 1.01 -20.59
N ALA A 201 1.35 2.16 -19.98
CA ALA A 201 2.24 2.78 -19.01
C ALA A 201 2.47 1.89 -17.77
N ALA A 202 1.41 1.25 -17.26
CA ALA A 202 1.51 0.27 -16.18
C ALA A 202 2.36 -0.94 -16.60
N ARG A 203 2.18 -1.47 -17.82
CA ARG A 203 3.00 -2.55 -18.38
C ARG A 203 4.48 -2.18 -18.43
N VAL A 204 4.81 -0.98 -18.92
CA VAL A 204 6.19 -0.49 -18.94
C VAL A 204 6.79 -0.42 -17.53
N LYS A 205 6.02 0.06 -16.55
CA LYS A 205 6.47 0.14 -15.15
C LYS A 205 6.70 -1.26 -14.54
N ILE A 206 5.83 -2.22 -14.84
CA ILE A 206 5.99 -3.63 -14.44
C ILE A 206 7.29 -4.21 -14.99
N HIS A 207 7.55 -4.03 -16.29
CA HIS A 207 8.79 -4.53 -16.88
C HIS A 207 10.02 -3.89 -16.28
N LYS A 208 9.98 -2.59 -16.00
CA LYS A 208 11.08 -1.89 -15.34
C LYS A 208 11.41 -2.53 -13.98
N PHE A 209 10.42 -2.67 -13.09
CA PHE A 209 10.64 -3.26 -11.77
C PHE A 209 11.19 -4.69 -11.83
N ASN A 210 10.60 -5.52 -12.69
CA ASN A 210 11.01 -6.91 -12.82
C ASN A 210 12.43 -7.05 -13.43
N SER A 211 12.81 -6.16 -14.35
CA SER A 211 14.17 -6.11 -14.92
C SER A 211 15.17 -5.63 -13.87
N ASP A 212 14.82 -4.60 -13.07
CA ASP A 212 15.67 -4.08 -11.99
C ASP A 212 15.93 -5.13 -10.90
N MET A 213 15.01 -6.08 -10.73
CA MET A 213 15.17 -7.25 -9.85
C MET A 213 15.98 -8.40 -10.45
N GLY A 214 16.31 -8.34 -11.74
CA GLY A 214 17.01 -9.41 -12.46
C GLY A 214 16.13 -10.63 -12.77
N LEU A 215 14.81 -10.47 -12.89
CA LEU A 215 13.91 -11.56 -13.30
C LEU A 215 14.02 -11.88 -14.80
N TYR A 216 14.47 -10.90 -15.61
CA TYR A 216 14.78 -11.02 -17.04
C TYR A 216 15.56 -9.82 -17.56
#